data_AF-A0A832SBU9-F1
#
_entry.id   AF-A0A832SBU9-F1
#
_cell.length_a   1.000
_cell.length_b   1.000
_cell.length_c   1.000
_cell.angle_alpha   90.00
_cell.angle_beta   90.00
_cell.angle_gamma   90.00
#
_symmetry.space_group_name_H-M   'P 1'
#
loop_
_entity.id
_entity.type
_entity.pdbx_description
1 polymer ?
#
loop_
_entity_poly.entity_id
_entity_poly.type
_entity_poly.pdbx_seq_one_letter_code
_entity_poly.pdbx_strand_id
1 'polypeptide(L)'
;MSENAAISRIQGIPMPDNYLEYYSKISEQVYQIFEKAAEAKSTLVDSSGMVEPKIAFDLADRVAKMHDIDIAEPLRQLLKTKGKEIAALELSKNIALGQFLPEDTPLEQRLDNAVRVGLAIVTEGVTIAPLQGISSVTIKKNRDGTDYLSVSIAGPMRSAGGTESAVTMLIADHVRQTVGLAKYQANSFDDETGRFVEELRIYERDIGSFQYHVLDEDIITVISNLPVELDGVDTDQNEVVNHKNMTRIKTDRVRGGALRVLNDGLIGRA
;
A
#
# COMPACT_ATOMS: atom_id res chain seq x y z
N MET A 1 -32.02 6.95 10.23
CA MET A 1 -31.96 5.84 9.27
C MET A 1 -31.77 6.46 7.90
N SER A 2 -30.53 6.56 7.41
CA SER A 2 -30.33 7.04 6.05
C SER A 2 -31.03 6.06 5.11
N GLU A 3 -31.70 6.60 4.09
CA GLU A 3 -32.13 5.86 2.90
C GLU A 3 -31.12 4.75 2.59
N ASN A 4 -31.59 3.52 2.40
CA ASN A 4 -30.71 2.36 2.20
C ASN A 4 -29.73 2.69 1.06
N ALA A 5 -28.49 3.03 1.43
CA ALA A 5 -27.53 3.62 0.51
C ALA A 5 -27.17 2.66 -0.62
N ALA A 6 -27.42 1.36 -0.44
CA ALA A 6 -27.28 0.37 -1.50
C ALA A 6 -28.32 0.55 -2.62
N ILE A 7 -29.58 0.81 -2.24
CA ILE A 7 -30.69 0.93 -3.20
C ILE A 7 -30.50 2.19 -4.05
N SER A 8 -30.12 3.32 -3.43
CA SER A 8 -29.82 4.54 -4.18
C SER A 8 -28.62 4.40 -5.12
N ARG A 9 -27.69 3.47 -4.85
CA ARG A 9 -26.51 3.22 -5.69
C ARG A 9 -26.78 2.32 -6.89
N ILE A 10 -27.76 1.43 -6.79
CA ILE A 10 -28.20 0.59 -7.91
C ILE A 10 -29.35 1.21 -8.71
N GLN A 11 -30.00 2.24 -8.17
CA GLN A 11 -31.00 3.04 -8.88
C GLN A 11 -30.39 3.63 -10.16
N GLY A 12 -31.00 3.31 -11.30
CA GLY A 12 -30.58 3.81 -12.62
C GLY A 12 -29.55 2.94 -13.35
N ILE A 13 -29.08 1.84 -12.77
CA ILE A 13 -28.30 0.83 -13.51
C ILE A 13 -29.29 -0.03 -14.31
N PRO A 14 -29.16 -0.13 -15.65
CA PRO A 14 -30.04 -0.96 -16.45
C PRO A 14 -29.81 -2.44 -16.10
N MET A 15 -30.79 -3.04 -15.44
CA MET A 15 -30.79 -4.46 -15.06
C MET A 15 -32.21 -5.03 -15.05
N PRO A 16 -32.37 -6.36 -15.21
CA PRO A 16 -33.67 -6.99 -15.06
C PRO A 16 -34.26 -6.82 -13.65
N ASP A 17 -35.59 -6.73 -13.53
CA ASP A 17 -36.28 -6.47 -12.25
C ASP A 17 -35.94 -7.50 -11.15
N ASN A 18 -35.74 -8.77 -11.52
CA ASN A 18 -35.38 -9.82 -10.58
C ASN A 18 -33.98 -9.61 -9.96
N TYR A 19 -33.04 -8.98 -10.67
CA TYR A 19 -31.74 -8.59 -10.11
C TYR A 19 -31.88 -7.45 -9.11
N LEU A 20 -32.73 -6.45 -9.43
CA LEU A 20 -33.00 -5.34 -8.53
C LEU A 20 -33.63 -5.83 -7.22
N GLU A 21 -34.60 -6.74 -7.30
CA GLU A 21 -35.21 -7.38 -6.13
C GLU A 21 -34.18 -8.17 -5.32
N TYR A 22 -33.35 -8.97 -5.99
CA TYR A 22 -32.29 -9.76 -5.35
C TYR A 22 -31.30 -8.88 -4.57
N TYR A 23 -30.75 -7.84 -5.20
CA TYR A 23 -29.80 -6.94 -4.54
C TYR A 23 -30.45 -6.14 -3.42
N SER A 24 -31.70 -5.71 -3.60
CA SER A 24 -32.46 -5.00 -2.56
C SER A 24 -32.65 -5.88 -1.32
N LYS A 25 -33.02 -7.15 -1.51
CA LYS A 25 -33.19 -8.12 -0.42
C LYS A 25 -31.89 -8.41 0.33
N ILE A 26 -30.78 -8.61 -0.40
CA ILE A 26 -29.46 -8.79 0.24
C ILE A 26 -29.09 -7.56 1.06
N SER A 27 -29.25 -6.38 0.47
CA SER A 27 -28.92 -5.14 1.15
C SER A 27 -29.73 -4.96 2.43
N GLU A 28 -31.05 -5.14 2.37
CA GLU A 28 -31.93 -5.03 3.53
C GLU A 28 -31.49 -5.99 4.65
N GLN A 29 -31.18 -7.24 4.31
CA GLN A 29 -30.69 -8.22 5.29
C GLN A 29 -29.35 -7.82 5.91
N VAL A 30 -28.42 -7.30 5.10
CA VAL A 30 -27.12 -6.82 5.59
C VAL A 30 -27.30 -5.68 6.59
N TYR A 31 -28.17 -4.70 6.29
CA TYR A 31 -28.44 -3.59 7.20
C TYR A 31 -29.13 -4.04 8.49
N GLN A 32 -30.11 -4.95 8.42
CA GLN A 32 -30.74 -5.52 9.60
C GLN A 32 -29.73 -6.25 10.52
N ILE A 33 -28.76 -6.97 9.93
CA ILE A 33 -27.70 -7.62 10.70
C ILE A 33 -26.75 -6.58 11.30
N PHE A 34 -26.39 -5.54 10.53
CA PHE A 34 -25.51 -4.47 10.97
C PHE A 34 -26.10 -3.68 12.15
N GLU A 35 -27.40 -3.39 12.12
CA GLU A 35 -28.12 -2.73 13.23
C GLU A 35 -28.06 -3.56 14.51
N LYS A 36 -28.36 -4.87 14.43
CA LYS A 36 -28.23 -5.79 15.58
C LYS A 36 -26.81 -5.84 16.13
N ALA A 37 -25.81 -5.85 15.25
CA ALA A 37 -24.40 -5.82 15.64
C ALA A 37 -24.02 -4.50 16.32
N ALA A 38 -24.56 -3.37 15.84
CA ALA A 38 -24.36 -2.06 16.45
C ALA A 38 -25.01 -1.97 17.83
N GLU A 39 -26.23 -2.48 17.99
CA GLU A 39 -26.89 -2.60 19.30
C GLU A 39 -26.04 -3.41 20.28
N ALA A 40 -25.51 -4.56 19.85
CA ALA A 40 -24.62 -5.39 20.67
C ALA A 40 -23.32 -4.65 21.04
N LYS A 41 -22.62 -4.05 20.06
CA LYS A 41 -21.39 -3.28 20.29
C LYS A 41 -21.60 -2.08 21.21
N SER A 42 -22.79 -1.46 21.18
CA SER A 42 -23.12 -0.33 22.06
C SER A 42 -23.17 -0.67 23.55
N THR A 43 -23.20 -1.96 23.91
CA THR A 43 -23.10 -2.43 25.30
C THR A 43 -21.69 -2.29 25.89
N LEU A 44 -20.68 -2.01 25.05
CA LEU A 44 -19.26 -1.83 25.42
C LEU A 44 -18.63 -3.06 26.10
N VAL A 45 -19.17 -4.26 25.86
CA VAL A 45 -18.60 -5.54 26.35
C VAL A 45 -17.40 -5.99 25.52
N ASP A 46 -17.35 -5.60 24.24
CA ASP A 46 -16.25 -5.90 23.32
C ASP A 46 -15.13 -4.85 23.36
N SER A 47 -14.02 -5.13 22.65
CA SER A 47 -12.88 -4.21 22.48
C SER A 47 -13.21 -2.88 21.80
N SER A 48 -14.37 -2.76 21.16
CA SER A 48 -14.83 -1.56 20.45
C SER A 48 -16.32 -1.35 20.68
N GLY A 49 -16.73 -0.09 20.85
CA GLY A 49 -18.14 0.31 20.97
C GLY A 49 -18.86 0.48 19.63
N MET A 50 -18.19 0.18 18.51
CA MET A 50 -18.75 0.30 17.16
C MET A 50 -18.43 -0.95 16.32
N VAL A 51 -19.27 -1.20 15.32
CA VAL A 51 -19.01 -2.26 14.33
C VAL A 51 -17.78 -1.88 13.50
N GLU A 52 -16.75 -2.72 13.57
CA GLU A 52 -15.45 -2.45 12.93
C GLU A 52 -15.48 -2.64 11.39
N PRO A 53 -16.14 -3.70 10.84
CA PRO A 53 -16.28 -3.82 9.39
C PRO A 53 -17.19 -2.73 8.82
N LYS A 54 -16.71 -2.00 7.82
CA LYS A 54 -17.48 -0.98 7.11
C LYS A 54 -18.15 -1.60 5.88
N ILE A 55 -19.44 -1.33 5.67
CA ILE A 55 -20.16 -1.72 4.46
C ILE A 55 -19.61 -0.90 3.29
N ALA A 56 -19.23 -1.52 2.18
CA ALA A 56 -18.75 -0.86 0.96
C ALA A 56 -19.44 -1.46 -0.28
N PHE A 57 -19.71 -0.65 -1.30
CA PHE A 57 -20.49 -1.08 -2.47
C PHE A 57 -19.65 -1.31 -3.72
N ASP A 58 -18.55 -0.57 -3.89
CA ASP A 58 -17.68 -0.64 -5.05
C ASP A 58 -16.22 -0.44 -4.64
N LEU A 59 -15.33 -0.49 -5.63
CA LEU A 59 -13.89 -0.25 -5.43
C LEU A 59 -13.64 1.08 -4.73
N ALA A 60 -14.31 2.15 -5.17
CA ALA A 60 -14.06 3.48 -4.66
C ALA A 60 -14.47 3.63 -3.19
N ASP A 61 -15.60 3.03 -2.82
CA ASP A 61 -16.03 2.95 -1.42
C ASP A 61 -15.05 2.13 -0.57
N ARG A 62 -14.57 0.99 -1.07
CA ARG A 62 -13.59 0.17 -0.35
C ARG A 62 -12.33 0.97 -0.04
N VAL A 63 -11.75 1.63 -1.05
CA VAL A 63 -10.52 2.42 -0.89
C VAL A 63 -10.74 3.61 0.05
N ALA A 64 -11.83 4.36 -0.12
CA ALA A 64 -12.15 5.50 0.75
C ALA A 64 -12.33 5.09 2.22
N LYS A 65 -13.11 4.05 2.47
CA LYS A 65 -13.39 3.53 3.83
C LYS A 65 -12.19 2.84 4.46
N MET A 66 -11.30 2.27 3.65
CA MET A 66 -10.05 1.65 4.10
C MET A 66 -9.08 2.69 4.69
N HIS A 67 -9.02 3.88 4.12
CA HIS A 67 -8.10 4.93 4.53
C HIS A 67 -8.75 6.09 5.31
N ASP A 68 -10.08 6.08 5.44
CA ASP A 68 -10.84 7.19 6.04
C ASP A 68 -10.58 8.54 5.34
N ILE A 69 -10.48 8.50 4.01
CA ILE A 69 -10.31 9.68 3.15
C ILE A 69 -11.52 9.78 2.22
N ASP A 70 -12.11 10.97 2.09
CA ASP A 70 -13.26 11.21 1.21
C ASP A 70 -12.83 11.32 -0.26
N ILE A 71 -12.54 10.17 -0.86
CA ILE A 71 -12.07 10.03 -2.25
C ILE A 71 -12.97 9.15 -3.12
N ALA A 72 -14.10 8.69 -2.58
CA ALA A 72 -14.97 7.73 -3.27
C ALA A 72 -15.51 8.31 -4.60
N GLU A 73 -16.03 9.53 -4.59
CA GLU A 73 -16.57 10.13 -5.83
C GLU A 73 -15.48 10.55 -6.83
N PRO A 74 -14.39 11.23 -6.43
CA PRO A 74 -13.26 11.50 -7.31
C PRO A 74 -12.71 10.24 -7.99
N LEU A 75 -12.54 9.15 -7.23
CA LEU A 75 -12.05 7.89 -7.76
C LEU A 75 -13.03 7.27 -8.75
N ARG A 76 -14.34 7.29 -8.51
CA ARG A 76 -15.34 6.81 -9.49
C ARG A 76 -15.27 7.58 -10.81
N GLN A 77 -15.11 8.90 -10.75
CA GLN A 77 -15.01 9.72 -11.96
C GLN A 77 -13.76 9.40 -12.77
N LEU A 78 -12.63 9.18 -12.09
CA LEU A 78 -11.40 8.71 -12.71
C LEU A 78 -11.59 7.32 -13.34
N LEU A 79 -12.17 6.36 -12.62
CA LEU A 79 -12.40 4.99 -13.13
C LEU A 79 -13.36 4.92 -14.33
N LYS A 80 -14.30 5.87 -14.46
CA LYS A 80 -15.20 5.95 -15.63
C LYS A 80 -14.49 6.39 -16.90
N THR A 81 -13.48 7.24 -16.76
CA THR A 81 -12.79 7.89 -17.89
C THR A 81 -11.41 7.31 -18.16
N LYS A 82 -10.82 6.64 -17.16
CA LYS A 82 -9.45 6.11 -17.16
C LYS A 82 -9.45 4.70 -16.61
N GLY A 83 -8.47 3.90 -17.02
CA GLY A 83 -8.21 2.59 -16.43
C GLY A 83 -7.77 2.69 -14.96
N LYS A 84 -7.83 1.55 -14.26
CA LYS A 84 -7.49 1.41 -12.83
C LYS A 84 -6.11 1.97 -12.51
N GLU A 85 -5.12 1.66 -13.34
CA GLU A 85 -3.72 2.00 -13.15
C GLU A 85 -3.49 3.51 -13.26
N ILE A 86 -4.11 4.15 -14.26
CA ILE A 86 -4.01 5.61 -14.44
C ILE A 86 -4.79 6.35 -13.35
N ALA A 87 -5.96 5.84 -12.97
CA ALA A 87 -6.74 6.39 -11.86
C ALA A 87 -5.96 6.34 -10.53
N ALA A 88 -5.21 5.25 -10.28
CA ALA A 88 -4.34 5.13 -9.11
C ALA A 88 -3.25 6.22 -9.09
N LEU A 89 -2.49 6.37 -10.19
CA LEU A 89 -1.41 7.36 -10.27
C LEU A 89 -1.93 8.81 -10.09
N GLU A 90 -3.05 9.15 -10.73
CA GLU A 90 -3.60 10.50 -10.67
C GLU A 90 -4.18 10.83 -9.30
N LEU A 91 -4.87 9.89 -8.66
CA LEU A 91 -5.39 10.12 -7.32
C LEU A 91 -4.25 10.19 -6.29
N SER A 92 -3.23 9.32 -6.40
CA SER A 92 -2.02 9.40 -5.58
C SER A 92 -1.32 10.75 -5.76
N LYS A 93 -1.19 11.25 -6.99
CA LYS A 93 -0.65 12.58 -7.28
C LYS A 93 -1.45 13.68 -6.57
N ASN A 94 -2.78 13.65 -6.67
CA ASN A 94 -3.65 14.65 -6.05
C ASN A 94 -3.52 14.66 -4.52
N ILE A 95 -3.49 13.47 -3.90
CA ILE A 95 -3.28 13.32 -2.45
C ILE A 95 -1.90 13.82 -2.03
N ALA A 96 -0.85 13.51 -2.80
CA ALA A 96 0.51 14.00 -2.53
C ALA A 96 0.60 15.54 -2.57
N LEU A 97 -0.20 16.19 -3.42
CA LEU A 97 -0.34 17.65 -3.48
C LEU A 97 -1.20 18.22 -2.34
N GLY A 98 -1.80 17.38 -1.49
CA GLY A 98 -2.62 17.75 -0.35
C GLY A 98 -4.13 17.82 -0.63
N GLN A 99 -4.59 17.40 -1.81
CA GLN A 99 -6.03 17.32 -2.07
C GLN A 99 -6.67 16.23 -1.21
N PHE A 100 -7.93 16.45 -0.81
CA PHE A 100 -8.74 15.52 0.02
C PHE A 100 -8.25 15.32 1.47
N LEU A 101 -7.19 16.01 1.88
CA LEU A 101 -6.63 15.97 3.22
C LEU A 101 -6.78 17.35 3.90
N PRO A 102 -6.75 17.42 5.25
CA PRO A 102 -6.66 18.69 5.96
C PRO A 102 -5.48 19.55 5.48
N GLU A 103 -5.67 20.87 5.41
CA GLU A 103 -4.66 21.81 4.86
C GLU A 103 -3.31 21.76 5.59
N ASP A 104 -3.32 21.44 6.89
CA ASP A 104 -2.15 21.35 7.75
C ASP A 104 -1.45 19.98 7.73
N THR A 105 -1.91 19.05 6.89
CA THR A 105 -1.34 17.70 6.81
C THR A 105 0.14 17.75 6.37
N PRO A 106 1.09 17.22 7.18
CA PRO A 106 2.50 17.21 6.85
C PRO A 106 2.81 16.51 5.52
N LEU A 107 3.88 16.93 4.84
CA LEU A 107 4.27 16.34 3.54
C LEU A 107 4.46 14.81 3.61
N GLU A 108 5.16 14.30 4.62
CA GLU A 108 5.36 12.85 4.78
C GLU A 108 4.02 12.10 4.91
N GLN A 109 3.07 12.62 5.69
CA GLN A 109 1.75 12.00 5.84
C GLN A 109 0.93 12.05 4.54
N ARG A 110 1.05 13.13 3.76
CA ARG A 110 0.45 13.22 2.42
C ARG A 110 1.02 12.14 1.48
N LEU A 111 2.35 11.95 1.50
CA LEU A 111 3.01 10.93 0.69
C LEU A 111 2.67 9.51 1.14
N ASP A 112 2.62 9.25 2.44
CA ASP A 112 2.20 7.96 2.99
C ASP A 112 0.77 7.61 2.55
N ASN A 113 -0.18 8.53 2.73
CA ASN A 113 -1.55 8.37 2.24
C ASN A 113 -1.61 8.16 0.72
N ALA A 114 -0.82 8.91 -0.04
CA ALA A 114 -0.80 8.82 -1.51
C ALA A 114 -0.33 7.44 -2.00
N VAL A 115 0.74 6.89 -1.41
CA VAL A 115 1.26 5.56 -1.78
C VAL A 115 0.26 4.47 -1.37
N ARG A 116 -0.29 4.54 -0.15
CA ARG A 116 -1.26 3.55 0.35
C ARG A 116 -2.54 3.54 -0.48
N VAL A 117 -3.13 4.69 -0.75
CA VAL A 117 -4.33 4.81 -1.59
C VAL A 117 -4.06 4.30 -3.00
N GLY A 118 -2.92 4.66 -3.60
CA GLY A 118 -2.54 4.17 -4.91
C GLY A 118 -2.46 2.64 -4.96
N LEU A 119 -1.79 2.05 -3.97
CA LEU A 119 -1.69 0.59 -3.86
C LEU A 119 -3.08 -0.04 -3.67
N ALA A 120 -3.93 0.55 -2.82
CA ALA A 120 -5.30 0.06 -2.59
C ALA A 120 -6.15 0.07 -3.86
N ILE A 121 -5.98 1.06 -4.74
CA ILE A 121 -6.68 1.08 -6.03
C ILE A 121 -6.21 -0.06 -6.92
N VAL A 122 -4.88 -0.25 -7.04
CA VAL A 122 -4.29 -1.28 -7.90
C VAL A 122 -4.67 -2.69 -7.44
N THR A 123 -4.67 -2.92 -6.12
CA THR A 123 -5.09 -4.18 -5.48
C THR A 123 -6.60 -4.30 -5.30
N GLU A 124 -7.38 -3.41 -5.92
CA GLU A 124 -8.84 -3.39 -5.89
C GLU A 124 -9.47 -3.29 -4.48
N GLY A 125 -8.69 -2.87 -3.49
CA GLY A 125 -9.11 -2.79 -2.09
C GLY A 125 -9.50 -4.15 -1.50
N VAL A 126 -8.98 -5.25 -2.04
CA VAL A 126 -9.28 -6.61 -1.56
C VAL A 126 -8.15 -7.23 -0.74
N THR A 127 -6.98 -6.58 -0.68
CA THR A 127 -5.82 -7.07 0.06
C THR A 127 -5.53 -6.18 1.27
N ILE A 128 -4.81 -6.73 2.25
CA ILE A 128 -4.39 -5.99 3.45
C ILE A 128 -3.11 -5.17 3.23
N ALA A 129 -2.43 -5.35 2.09
CA ALA A 129 -1.14 -4.73 1.80
C ALA A 129 -1.12 -3.19 1.90
N PRO A 130 -2.13 -2.43 1.46
CA PRO A 130 -2.18 -0.98 1.66
C PRO A 130 -2.18 -0.56 3.14
N LEU A 131 -2.74 -1.39 4.01
CA LEU A 131 -2.84 -1.12 5.44
C LEU A 131 -1.62 -1.62 6.20
N GLN A 132 -1.18 -2.85 5.94
CA GLN A 132 -0.18 -3.54 6.76
C GLN A 132 1.10 -3.92 6.01
N GLY A 133 1.10 -3.84 4.68
CA GLY A 133 2.27 -4.13 3.86
C GLY A 133 3.25 -2.96 3.80
N ILE A 134 2.75 -1.73 3.82
CA ILE A 134 3.56 -0.52 3.97
C ILE A 134 3.66 -0.20 5.46
N SER A 135 4.85 -0.30 6.04
CA SER A 135 5.11 0.10 7.42
C SER A 135 5.10 1.62 7.54
N SER A 136 5.83 2.31 6.66
CA SER A 136 5.88 3.77 6.63
C SER A 136 6.42 4.29 5.30
N VAL A 137 6.04 5.52 4.95
CA VAL A 137 6.68 6.32 3.90
C VAL A 137 7.31 7.54 4.54
N THR A 138 8.62 7.74 4.34
CA THR A 138 9.40 8.79 5.00
C THR A 138 10.30 9.52 4.02
N ILE A 139 10.64 10.77 4.33
CA ILE A 139 11.62 11.56 3.60
C ILE A 139 12.96 11.44 4.32
N LYS A 140 13.98 11.00 3.59
CA LYS A 140 15.35 10.85 4.09
C LYS A 140 16.31 11.68 3.23
N LYS A 141 17.57 11.77 3.66
CA LYS A 141 18.61 12.58 2.99
C LYS A 141 19.69 11.75 2.30
N ASN A 142 20.04 12.16 1.09
CA ASN A 142 21.25 11.72 0.39
C ASN A 142 22.49 12.34 1.01
N ARG A 143 23.67 11.80 0.64
CA ARG A 143 24.94 12.32 1.12
C ARG A 143 25.22 13.75 0.64
N ASP A 144 24.66 14.14 -0.51
CA ASP A 144 24.68 15.50 -1.03
C ASP A 144 23.66 16.45 -0.34
N GLY A 145 22.89 15.94 0.63
CA GLY A 145 21.88 16.69 1.39
C GLY A 145 20.50 16.76 0.75
N THR A 146 20.32 16.22 -0.47
CA THR A 146 19.03 16.21 -1.16
C THR A 146 18.02 15.29 -0.47
N ASP A 147 16.75 15.70 -0.45
CA ASP A 147 15.65 14.92 0.12
C ASP A 147 15.11 13.92 -0.92
N TYR A 148 14.93 12.67 -0.50
CA TYR A 148 14.38 11.58 -1.32
C TYR A 148 13.33 10.78 -0.53
N LEU A 149 12.53 10.00 -1.25
CA LEU A 149 11.47 9.19 -0.66
C LEU A 149 11.96 7.76 -0.30
N SER A 150 11.62 7.29 0.89
CA SER A 150 11.83 5.91 1.34
C SER A 150 10.50 5.26 1.70
N VAL A 151 10.31 4.03 1.22
CA VAL A 151 9.12 3.20 1.53
C VAL A 151 9.58 1.99 2.33
N SER A 152 9.19 1.92 3.60
CA SER A 152 9.48 0.80 4.48
C SER A 152 8.38 -0.27 4.35
N ILE A 153 8.78 -1.47 3.94
CA ILE A 153 7.89 -2.60 3.70
C ILE A 153 7.89 -3.58 4.87
N ALA A 154 6.70 -4.09 5.21
CA ALA A 154 6.48 -5.13 6.21
C ALA A 154 6.05 -6.47 5.59
N GLY A 155 6.15 -7.54 6.38
CA GLY A 155 5.82 -8.91 5.96
C GLY A 155 4.45 -9.11 5.30
N PRO A 156 3.36 -8.45 5.75
CA PRO A 156 2.03 -8.57 5.13
C PRO A 156 1.96 -8.10 3.65
N MET A 157 3.00 -7.44 3.13
CA MET A 157 3.10 -7.07 1.71
C MET A 157 3.00 -8.27 0.77
N ARG A 158 3.33 -9.48 1.23
CA ARG A 158 3.13 -10.73 0.47
C ARG A 158 1.69 -10.91 -0.04
N SER A 159 0.70 -10.35 0.67
CA SER A 159 -0.72 -10.42 0.28
C SER A 159 -1.07 -9.61 -0.97
N ALA A 160 -0.23 -8.65 -1.38
CA ALA A 160 -0.46 -7.86 -2.59
C ALA A 160 -0.32 -8.70 -3.86
N GLY A 161 0.61 -9.66 -3.86
CA GLY A 161 1.13 -10.26 -5.08
C GLY A 161 2.41 -9.57 -5.56
N GLY A 162 3.19 -10.25 -6.42
CA GLY A 162 4.47 -9.74 -6.92
C GLY A 162 4.29 -8.45 -7.72
N THR A 163 3.38 -8.45 -8.70
CA THR A 163 3.11 -7.33 -9.59
C THR A 163 2.70 -6.07 -8.82
N GLU A 164 1.71 -6.18 -7.94
CA GLU A 164 1.17 -5.07 -7.16
C GLU A 164 2.19 -4.53 -6.16
N SER A 165 3.04 -5.40 -5.62
CA SER A 165 4.15 -4.99 -4.77
C SER A 165 5.20 -4.16 -5.54
N ALA A 166 5.50 -4.51 -6.80
CA ALA A 166 6.37 -3.72 -7.68
C ALA A 166 5.73 -2.37 -8.05
N VAL A 167 4.42 -2.36 -8.33
CA VAL A 167 3.67 -1.13 -8.61
C VAL A 167 3.69 -0.16 -7.43
N THR A 168 3.85 -0.64 -6.18
CA THR A 168 4.04 0.23 -5.01
C THR A 168 5.24 1.17 -5.20
N MET A 169 6.36 0.66 -5.70
CA MET A 169 7.57 1.46 -5.94
C MET A 169 7.38 2.42 -7.11
N LEU A 170 6.61 2.03 -8.14
CA LEU A 170 6.23 2.92 -9.24
C LEU A 170 5.37 4.10 -8.76
N ILE A 171 4.36 3.83 -7.92
CA ILE A 171 3.50 4.87 -7.32
C ILE A 171 4.36 5.80 -6.46
N ALA A 172 5.25 5.25 -5.64
CA ALA A 172 6.17 6.01 -4.81
C ALA A 172 7.07 6.95 -5.66
N ASP A 173 7.59 6.45 -6.78
CA ASP A 173 8.37 7.27 -7.72
C ASP A 173 7.51 8.35 -8.38
N HIS A 174 6.25 8.06 -8.70
CA HIS A 174 5.34 9.05 -9.26
C HIS A 174 5.04 10.20 -8.27
N VAL A 175 4.77 9.88 -7.01
CA VAL A 175 4.45 10.90 -6.00
C VAL A 175 5.67 11.69 -5.58
N ARG A 176 6.86 11.07 -5.47
CA ARG A 176 8.10 11.81 -5.13
C ARG A 176 8.45 12.82 -6.22
N GLN A 177 8.27 12.47 -7.51
CA GLN A 177 8.45 13.40 -8.63
C GLN A 177 7.46 14.57 -8.55
N THR A 178 6.21 14.28 -8.21
CA THR A 178 5.14 15.28 -8.10
C THR A 178 5.47 16.38 -7.11
N VAL A 179 6.08 16.03 -5.98
CA VAL A 179 6.45 16.98 -4.91
C VAL A 179 7.89 17.49 -5.01
N GLY A 180 8.62 17.13 -6.08
CA GLY A 180 9.97 17.62 -6.34
C GLY A 180 11.08 16.99 -5.51
N LEU A 181 10.87 15.79 -4.95
CA LEU A 181 11.93 15.05 -4.25
C LEU A 181 12.94 14.46 -5.25
N ALA A 182 14.21 14.47 -4.84
CA ALA A 182 15.31 13.91 -5.60
C ALA A 182 15.21 12.38 -5.66
N LYS A 183 16.01 11.78 -6.55
CA LYS A 183 16.16 10.33 -6.60
C LYS A 183 16.96 9.84 -5.38
N TYR A 184 16.58 8.68 -4.87
CA TYR A 184 17.44 7.90 -4.00
C TYR A 184 18.78 7.61 -4.69
N GLN A 185 19.87 7.71 -3.92
CA GLN A 185 21.22 7.37 -4.36
C GLN A 185 21.71 6.19 -3.53
N ALA A 186 21.73 5.01 -4.14
CA ALA A 186 22.27 3.80 -3.51
C ALA A 186 23.78 3.91 -3.25
N ASN A 187 24.23 3.21 -2.22
CA ASN A 187 25.61 3.16 -1.75
C ASN A 187 26.22 4.51 -1.39
N SER A 188 25.37 5.49 -1.03
CA SER A 188 25.83 6.84 -0.70
C SER A 188 26.63 6.90 0.60
N PHE A 189 26.24 6.09 1.58
CA PHE A 189 26.82 6.06 2.92
C PHE A 189 27.56 4.75 3.21
N ASP A 190 26.93 3.62 2.89
CA ASP A 190 27.38 2.26 3.19
C ASP A 190 27.06 1.34 1.99
N ASP A 191 27.50 0.07 1.99
CA ASP A 191 27.16 -0.91 0.93
C ASP A 191 25.72 -1.44 1.07
N GLU A 192 24.75 -0.63 0.65
CA GLU A 192 23.31 -0.95 0.59
C GLU A 192 23.03 -2.10 -0.38
N THR A 193 23.73 -2.17 -1.50
CA THR A 193 23.59 -3.28 -2.45
C THR A 193 24.05 -4.62 -1.87
N GLY A 194 25.23 -4.65 -1.24
CA GLY A 194 25.77 -5.83 -0.58
C GLY A 194 24.90 -6.28 0.59
N ARG A 195 24.30 -5.33 1.32
CA ARG A 195 23.31 -5.62 2.36
C ARG A 195 22.09 -6.36 1.82
N PHE A 196 21.53 -5.93 0.68
CA PHE A 196 20.40 -6.62 0.06
C PHE A 196 20.77 -8.03 -0.42
N VAL A 197 21.96 -8.20 -1.01
CA VAL A 197 22.48 -9.53 -1.39
C VAL A 197 22.60 -10.43 -0.17
N GLU A 198 23.26 -9.96 0.90
CA GLU A 198 23.43 -10.74 2.13
C GLU A 198 22.08 -11.15 2.74
N GLU A 199 21.16 -10.20 2.91
CA GLU A 199 19.83 -10.48 3.45
C GLU A 199 19.06 -11.51 2.61
N LEU A 200 19.11 -11.39 1.28
CA LEU A 200 18.41 -12.30 0.39
C LEU A 200 18.97 -13.73 0.47
N ARG A 201 20.29 -13.89 0.51
CA ARG A 201 20.94 -15.21 0.64
C ARG A 201 20.70 -15.84 2.01
N ILE A 202 20.66 -15.04 3.09
CA ILE A 202 20.24 -15.53 4.41
C ILE A 202 18.77 -15.99 4.36
N TYR A 203 17.89 -15.21 3.74
CA TYR A 203 16.48 -15.56 3.62
C TYR A 203 16.27 -16.89 2.88
N GLU A 204 16.91 -17.06 1.72
CA GLU A 204 16.83 -18.30 0.93
C GLU A 204 17.34 -19.53 1.69
N ARG A 205 18.38 -19.35 2.52
CA ARG A 205 19.01 -20.44 3.27
C ARG A 205 18.20 -20.85 4.50
N ASP A 206 17.75 -19.87 5.28
CA ASP A 206 17.33 -20.10 6.67
C ASP A 206 15.84 -19.81 6.93
N ILE A 207 15.16 -19.08 6.04
CA ILE A 207 13.80 -18.56 6.30
C ILE A 207 12.77 -19.16 5.33
N GLY A 208 13.04 -19.13 4.03
CA GLY A 208 12.14 -19.66 3.03
C GLY A 208 12.53 -19.31 1.60
N SER A 209 11.73 -19.79 0.65
CA SER A 209 11.96 -19.53 -0.78
C SER A 209 11.19 -18.33 -1.31
N PHE A 210 11.78 -17.74 -2.35
CA PHE A 210 11.13 -16.81 -3.26
C PHE A 210 10.47 -17.57 -4.43
N GLN A 211 9.63 -16.89 -5.21
CA GLN A 211 9.04 -17.44 -6.43
C GLN A 211 10.10 -17.62 -7.53
N TYR A 212 11.13 -16.76 -7.51
CA TYR A 212 12.21 -16.75 -8.49
C TYR A 212 13.56 -16.81 -7.77
N HIS A 213 14.49 -17.56 -8.36
CA HIS A 213 15.88 -17.43 -7.97
C HIS A 213 16.51 -16.32 -8.80
N VAL A 214 17.02 -15.28 -8.13
CA VAL A 214 17.58 -14.08 -8.76
C VAL A 214 19.09 -14.03 -8.51
N LEU A 215 19.86 -13.53 -9.47
CA LEU A 215 21.32 -13.43 -9.35
C LEU A 215 21.71 -12.23 -8.48
N ASP A 216 22.91 -12.28 -7.89
CA ASP A 216 23.45 -11.15 -7.11
C ASP A 216 23.56 -9.88 -7.98
N GLU A 217 23.95 -10.05 -9.24
CA GLU A 217 24.09 -8.96 -10.22
C GLU A 217 22.75 -8.25 -10.51
N ASP A 218 21.64 -8.99 -10.55
CA ASP A 218 20.30 -8.44 -10.75
C ASP A 218 19.86 -7.63 -9.52
N ILE A 219 20.13 -8.13 -8.32
CA ILE A 219 19.87 -7.43 -7.05
C ILE A 219 20.61 -6.10 -7.02
N ILE A 220 21.92 -6.14 -7.31
CA ILE A 220 22.77 -4.94 -7.33
C ILE A 220 22.25 -3.95 -8.37
N THR A 221 21.91 -4.44 -9.57
CA THR A 221 21.41 -3.61 -10.67
C THR A 221 20.11 -2.91 -10.30
N VAL A 222 19.13 -3.62 -9.73
CA VAL A 222 17.85 -3.03 -9.36
C VAL A 222 18.02 -2.00 -8.24
N ILE A 223 18.67 -2.37 -7.13
CA ILE A 223 18.85 -1.45 -5.99
C ILE A 223 19.62 -0.19 -6.40
N SER A 224 20.64 -0.32 -7.25
CA SER A 224 21.43 0.82 -7.74
C SER A 224 20.65 1.79 -8.62
N ASN A 225 19.56 1.34 -9.24
CA ASN A 225 18.77 2.13 -10.19
C ASN A 225 17.40 2.57 -9.67
N LEU A 226 16.97 2.09 -8.50
CA LEU A 226 15.70 2.49 -7.91
C LEU A 226 15.71 3.99 -7.54
N PRO A 227 14.72 4.78 -8.00
CA PRO A 227 14.64 6.20 -7.67
C PRO A 227 14.07 6.48 -6.28
N VAL A 228 13.54 5.46 -5.60
CA VAL A 228 12.96 5.49 -4.26
C VAL A 228 13.64 4.39 -3.45
N GLU A 229 14.02 4.68 -2.21
CA GLU A 229 14.63 3.66 -1.34
C GLU A 229 13.59 2.60 -0.99
N LEU A 230 13.88 1.36 -1.37
CA LEU A 230 13.22 0.19 -0.83
C LEU A 230 13.79 -0.08 0.55
N ASP A 231 13.01 0.16 1.59
CA ASP A 231 13.38 -0.12 2.99
C ASP A 231 12.43 -1.17 3.58
N GLY A 232 12.66 -1.60 4.81
CA GLY A 232 11.79 -2.55 5.48
C GLY A 232 12.00 -2.64 6.98
N VAL A 233 11.01 -3.21 7.64
CA VAL A 233 11.11 -3.61 9.05
C VAL A 233 11.68 -5.02 9.18
N ASP A 234 12.24 -5.35 10.33
CA ASP A 234 12.66 -6.70 10.61
C ASP A 234 11.44 -7.63 10.65
N THR A 235 11.51 -8.72 9.89
CA THR A 235 10.44 -9.72 9.86
C THR A 235 10.88 -11.07 10.39
N ASP A 236 12.18 -11.22 10.66
CA ASP A 236 12.80 -12.47 11.08
C ASP A 236 13.90 -12.18 12.11
N GLN A 237 14.24 -13.17 12.94
CA GLN A 237 15.26 -13.05 13.98
C GLN A 237 16.70 -13.20 13.44
N ASN A 238 16.88 -13.73 12.23
CA ASN A 238 18.18 -13.88 11.61
C ASN A 238 18.86 -12.52 11.40
N GLU A 239 20.11 -12.43 11.85
CA GLU A 239 20.94 -11.23 11.72
C GLU A 239 21.89 -11.33 10.53
N VAL A 240 22.17 -10.20 9.90
CA VAL A 240 23.28 -10.07 8.96
C VAL A 240 24.62 -10.14 9.70
N VAL A 241 25.69 -10.53 9.01
CA VAL A 241 27.03 -10.68 9.58
C VAL A 241 27.93 -9.53 9.16
N ASN A 242 27.94 -9.19 7.87
CA ASN A 242 28.89 -8.24 7.30
C ASN A 242 28.36 -6.79 7.36
N HIS A 243 27.09 -6.59 7.03
CA HIS A 243 26.52 -5.24 6.85
C HIS A 243 25.72 -4.77 8.07
N LYS A 244 26.33 -4.80 9.26
CA LYS A 244 25.71 -4.33 10.53
C LYS A 244 25.83 -2.81 10.73
N ASN A 245 24.92 -2.23 11.52
CA ASN A 245 24.92 -0.84 11.96
C ASN A 245 25.02 0.19 10.81
N MET A 246 24.30 -0.05 9.72
CA MET A 246 24.29 0.84 8.56
C MET A 246 23.54 2.15 8.84
N THR A 247 23.94 3.21 8.14
CA THR A 247 23.44 4.57 8.39
C THR A 247 21.92 4.71 8.19
N ARG A 248 21.37 4.09 7.15
CA ARG A 248 19.94 4.24 6.76
C ARG A 248 19.06 3.08 7.18
N ILE A 249 19.64 1.90 7.35
CA ILE A 249 18.92 0.65 7.65
C ILE A 249 18.96 0.46 9.16
N LYS A 250 17.79 0.65 9.79
CA LYS A 250 17.66 0.76 11.25
C LYS A 250 17.79 -0.57 12.02
N THR A 251 17.94 -1.68 11.32
CA THR A 251 17.97 -3.02 11.91
C THR A 251 19.13 -3.82 11.33
N ASP A 252 19.68 -4.72 12.13
CA ASP A 252 20.68 -5.72 11.71
C ASP A 252 20.04 -7.06 11.35
N ARG A 253 18.71 -7.13 11.28
CA ARG A 253 17.95 -8.33 10.93
C ARG A 253 17.43 -8.31 9.49
N VAL A 254 17.04 -9.48 9.02
CA VAL A 254 16.49 -9.69 7.68
C VAL A 254 15.11 -9.00 7.53
N ARG A 255 14.98 -8.20 6.46
CA ARG A 255 13.76 -7.45 6.11
C ARG A 255 12.98 -8.16 5.01
N GLY A 256 12.39 -9.30 5.35
CA GLY A 256 11.73 -10.21 4.40
C GLY A 256 10.62 -9.57 3.56
N GLY A 257 9.92 -8.57 4.09
CA GLY A 257 8.95 -7.79 3.33
C GLY A 257 9.59 -7.07 2.14
N ALA A 258 10.67 -6.34 2.37
CA ALA A 258 11.42 -5.63 1.34
C ALA A 258 12.03 -6.61 0.32
N LEU A 259 12.60 -7.72 0.79
CA LEU A 259 13.17 -8.75 -0.10
C LEU A 259 12.14 -9.35 -1.05
N ARG A 260 10.87 -9.52 -0.61
CA ARG A 260 9.79 -10.00 -1.48
C ARG A 260 9.41 -8.98 -2.55
N VAL A 261 9.35 -7.70 -2.22
CA VAL A 261 9.11 -6.65 -3.22
C VAL A 261 10.23 -6.62 -4.25
N LEU A 262 11.49 -6.79 -3.81
CA LEU A 262 12.64 -6.86 -4.70
C LEU A 262 12.60 -8.09 -5.61
N ASN A 263 12.54 -9.29 -5.02
CA ASN A 263 12.68 -10.55 -5.75
C ASN A 263 11.40 -10.94 -6.50
N ASP A 264 10.28 -11.10 -5.79
CA ASP A 264 9.02 -11.59 -6.36
C ASP A 264 8.29 -10.50 -7.19
N GLY A 265 8.63 -9.24 -6.93
CA GLY A 265 8.07 -8.06 -7.59
C GLY A 265 8.98 -7.47 -8.66
N LEU A 266 9.91 -6.61 -8.28
CA LEU A 266 10.70 -5.78 -9.20
C LEU A 266 11.53 -6.61 -10.19
N ILE A 267 12.19 -7.67 -9.74
CA ILE A 267 13.00 -8.54 -10.61
C ILE A 267 12.11 -9.60 -11.28
N GLY A 268 11.30 -10.31 -10.50
CA GLY A 268 10.48 -11.42 -10.99
C GLY A 268 9.36 -11.04 -11.96
N ARG A 269 9.01 -9.75 -12.05
CA ARG A 269 7.95 -9.21 -12.94
C ARG A 269 8.47 -8.15 -13.92
N ALA A 270 9.80 -8.04 -14.09
CA ALA A 270 10.44 -7.15 -15.06
C ALA A 270 10.18 -7.55 -16.52
#